data_AF-A0A9P6SYC7-F1
#
_entry.id   AF-A0A9P6SYC7-F1
#
_cell.length_a   1.000
_cell.length_b   1.000
_cell.length_c   1.000
_cell.angle_alpha   90.00
_cell.angle_beta   90.00
_cell.angle_gamma   90.00
#
_symmetry.space_group_name_H-M   'P 1'
#
loop_
_entity.id
_entity.type
_entity.pdbx_description
1 polymer ?
#
loop_
_entity_poly.entity_id
_entity_poly.type
_entity_poly.pdbx_seq_one_letter_code
_entity_poly.pdbx_strand_id
1 'polypeptide(L)'
;GAAISLNEIYGSLVPEEWRSSIMNAGLNGGISQQDHPILNVPYFYMHPCETVPLMETVQSNQSFENATSFLDSYIMTWLSFTGQAIGITIPTGVVAGTI
;
A
#
# COMPACT_ATOMS: atom_id res chain seq x y z
N GLY A 1 10.34 15.69 -18.52
CA GLY A 1 8.97 15.26 -18.21
C GLY A 1 8.24 16.38 -17.49
N ALA A 2 6.92 16.48 -17.63
CA ALA A 2 6.12 17.43 -16.86
C ALA A 2 5.96 16.93 -15.42
N ALA A 3 5.85 17.85 -14.45
CA ALA A 3 5.52 17.51 -13.07
C ALA A 3 4.05 17.07 -13.01
N ILE A 4 3.79 15.86 -12.49
CA ILE A 4 2.44 15.35 -12.27
C ILE A 4 1.91 15.86 -10.92
N SER A 5 0.66 16.30 -10.90
CA SER A 5 -0.03 16.77 -9.69
C SER A 5 -0.59 15.62 -8.86
N LEU A 6 -0.91 15.88 -7.59
CA LEU A 6 -1.51 14.88 -6.71
C LEU A 6 -2.85 14.36 -7.26
N ASN A 7 -3.68 15.25 -7.83
CA ASN A 7 -4.97 14.86 -8.42
C ASN A 7 -4.80 13.94 -9.63
N GLU A 8 -3.78 14.16 -10.46
CA GLU A 8 -3.50 13.28 -11.60
C GLU A 8 -2.99 11.91 -11.14
N ILE A 9 -2.23 11.84 -10.05
CA ILE A 9 -1.82 10.58 -9.43
C ILE A 9 -3.03 9.79 -8.94
N TYR A 10 -3.94 10.43 -8.20
CA TYR A 10 -5.17 9.77 -7.77
C TYR A 10 -6.05 9.33 -8.95
N GLY A 11 -6.15 10.15 -10.00
CA GLY A 11 -6.90 9.84 -11.21
C GLY A 11 -6.32 8.67 -12.01
N SER A 12 -5.01 8.45 -11.94
CA SER A 12 -4.31 7.40 -12.71
C SER A 12 -4.11 6.09 -11.94
N LEU A 13 -3.77 6.15 -10.65
CA LEU A 13 -3.42 4.96 -9.87
C LEU A 13 -4.61 4.40 -9.07
N VAL A 14 -5.46 5.27 -8.52
CA VAL A 14 -6.47 4.84 -7.54
C VAL A 14 -7.79 4.51 -8.24
N PRO A 15 -8.35 3.30 -8.03
CA PRO A 15 -9.70 2.95 -8.51
C PRO A 15 -10.74 3.98 -8.07
N GLU A 16 -11.67 4.32 -8.97
CA GLU A 16 -12.63 5.41 -8.75
C GLU A 16 -13.43 5.24 -7.46
N GLU A 17 -13.82 4.01 -7.16
CA GLU A 17 -14.54 3.61 -5.97
C GLU A 17 -13.79 3.88 -4.65
N TRP A 18 -12.46 3.96 -4.68
CA TRP A 18 -11.63 4.13 -3.48
C TRP A 18 -10.99 5.51 -3.39
N ARG A 19 -11.05 6.33 -4.45
CA ARG A 19 -10.44 7.67 -4.48
C ARG A 19 -10.87 8.52 -3.30
N SER A 20 -12.17 8.66 -3.07
CA SER A 20 -12.69 9.48 -1.97
C SER A 20 -12.20 8.97 -0.61
N SER A 21 -12.21 7.66 -0.39
CA SER A 21 -11.75 7.05 0.85
C SER A 21 -10.26 7.30 1.09
N ILE A 22 -9.43 7.12 0.06
CA ILE A 22 -7.98 7.29 0.17
C ILE A 22 -7.62 8.78 0.23
N MET A 23 -8.31 9.68 -0.47
CA MET A 23 -8.07 11.13 -0.37
C MET A 23 -8.37 11.67 1.03
N ASN A 24 -9.35 11.10 1.73
CA ASN A 24 -9.76 11.52 3.06
C ASN A 24 -9.17 10.65 4.19
N ALA A 25 -8.21 9.76 3.88
CA ALA A 25 -7.56 8.93 4.88
C ALA A 25 -6.58 9.75 5.73
N GLY A 26 -6.71 9.67 7.06
CA GLY A 26 -5.83 10.38 7.98
C GLY A 26 -5.83 11.90 7.80
N LEU A 27 -4.72 12.55 8.16
CA LEU A 27 -4.62 14.03 8.13
C LEU A 27 -4.31 14.59 6.74
N ASN A 28 -3.54 13.86 5.92
CA ASN A 28 -2.98 14.36 4.66
C ASN A 28 -3.47 13.57 3.43
N GLY A 29 -4.49 12.72 3.60
CA GLY A 29 -4.83 11.69 2.63
C GLY A 29 -3.89 10.48 2.74
N GLY A 30 -4.24 9.42 2.02
CA GLY A 30 -3.48 8.19 1.94
C GLY A 30 -2.27 8.28 1.01
N ILE A 31 -2.22 9.26 0.11
CA ILE A 31 -1.08 9.52 -0.78
C ILE A 31 -0.68 11.00 -0.67
N SER A 32 0.61 11.28 -0.49
CA SER A 32 1.15 12.64 -0.49
C SER A 32 2.51 12.68 -1.19
N GLN A 33 3.04 13.88 -1.40
CA GLN A 33 4.37 14.09 -1.96
C GLN A 33 5.33 14.58 -0.86
N GLN A 34 6.51 13.97 -0.78
CA GLN A 34 7.62 14.42 0.06
C GLN A 34 8.94 14.11 -0.65
N ASP A 35 10.04 14.68 -0.16
CA ASP A 35 11.36 14.36 -0.68
C ASP A 35 11.79 12.95 -0.25
N HIS A 36 12.37 12.21 -1.18
CA HIS A 36 12.85 10.88 -0.90
C HIS A 36 14.02 10.93 0.08
N PRO A 37 13.96 10.21 1.23
CA PRO A 37 14.91 10.40 2.33
C PRO A 37 16.38 10.13 1.98
N ILE A 38 16.62 9.39 0.90
CA ILE A 38 17.96 9.09 0.37
C ILE A 38 18.30 9.94 -0.87
N LEU A 39 17.30 10.26 -1.72
CA LEU A 39 17.56 10.85 -3.04
C LEU A 39 17.37 12.37 -3.04
N ASN A 40 16.72 12.93 -2.01
CA ASN A 40 16.40 14.35 -1.86
C ASN A 40 15.71 14.95 -3.09
N VAL A 41 14.79 14.19 -3.68
CA VAL A 41 13.93 14.62 -4.80
C VAL A 41 12.48 14.22 -4.53
N PRO A 42 11.50 14.94 -5.09
CA PRO A 42 10.08 14.68 -4.81
C PRO A 42 9.63 13.30 -5.29
N TYR A 43 8.99 12.54 -4.40
CA TYR A 43 8.34 11.26 -4.67
C TYR A 43 6.93 11.24 -4.07
N PHE A 44 6.03 10.45 -4.68
CA PHE A 44 4.73 10.16 -4.07
C PHE A 44 4.85 8.98 -3.12
N TYR A 45 4.25 9.12 -1.94
CA TYR A 45 4.27 8.14 -0.87
C TYR A 45 2.87 7.78 -0.47
N MET A 46 2.66 6.50 -0.21
CA MET A 46 1.53 6.09 0.59
C MET A 46 1.83 6.31 2.06
N HIS A 47 0.88 6.91 2.79
CA HIS A 47 0.99 7.11 4.22
C HIS A 47 0.98 5.78 4.98
N PRO A 48 1.96 5.53 5.88
CA PRO A 48 2.06 4.26 6.58
C PRO A 48 1.18 4.18 7.84
N CYS A 49 0.38 5.21 8.15
CA CYS A 49 -0.38 5.31 9.40
C CYS A 49 -1.31 4.12 9.64
N GLU A 50 -1.90 3.58 8.57
CA GLU A 50 -2.82 2.44 8.65
C GLU A 50 -2.13 1.08 8.43
N THR A 51 -0.82 1.05 8.17
CA THR A 51 -0.09 -0.21 7.89
C THR A 51 -0.09 -1.14 9.09
N VAL A 52 0.22 -0.64 10.30
CA VAL A 52 0.27 -1.46 11.52
C VAL A 52 -1.10 -2.08 11.84
N PRO A 53 -2.19 -1.32 12.00
CA PRO A 53 -3.49 -1.90 12.35
C PRO A 53 -4.01 -2.86 11.27
N LEU A 54 -3.74 -2.57 9.99
CA LEU A 54 -4.06 -3.48 8.88
C LEU A 54 -3.34 -4.82 9.04
N MET A 55 -2.03 -4.81 9.24
CA MET A 55 -1.22 -6.03 9.30
C MET A 55 -1.50 -6.85 10.56
N GLU A 56 -1.77 -6.21 11.70
CA GLU A 56 -2.22 -6.89 12.94
C GLU A 56 -3.58 -7.57 12.74
N THR A 57 -4.50 -6.91 12.02
CA THR A 57 -5.79 -7.49 11.67
C THR A 57 -5.63 -8.73 10.79
N VAL A 58 -4.72 -8.70 9.81
CA VAL A 58 -4.47 -9.86 8.95
C VAL A 58 -3.82 -11.01 9.74
N GLN A 59 -2.84 -10.70 10.59
CA GLN A 59 -2.16 -11.69 11.42
C GLN A 59 -3.13 -12.41 12.36
N SER A 60 -4.09 -11.70 12.94
CA SER A 60 -5.08 -12.29 13.85
C SER A 60 -6.16 -13.12 13.14
N ASN A 61 -6.46 -12.84 11.87
CA ASN A 61 -7.49 -13.53 11.09
C ASN A 61 -6.99 -14.74 10.30
N GLN A 62 -5.67 -14.88 10.11
CA GLN A 62 -5.10 -16.04 9.43
C GLN A 62 -4.56 -17.06 10.43
N SER A 63 -4.76 -18.34 10.10
CA SER A 63 -4.15 -19.46 10.81
C SER A 63 -2.67 -19.60 10.43
N PHE A 64 -1.87 -18.55 10.61
CA PHE A 64 -0.41 -18.69 10.49
C PHE A 64 0.06 -19.68 11.55
N GLU A 65 0.80 -20.71 11.14
CA GLU A 65 1.30 -21.74 12.06
C GLU A 65 2.19 -21.14 13.16
N ASN A 66 2.83 -20.01 12.87
CA ASN A 66 3.61 -19.22 13.82
C ASN A 66 3.87 -17.79 13.29
N ALA A 67 4.41 -16.92 14.15
CA ALA A 67 4.76 -15.54 13.80
C ALA A 67 5.85 -15.44 12.72
N THR A 68 6.76 -16.41 12.63
CA THR A 68 7.82 -16.45 11.61
C THR A 68 7.24 -16.59 10.20
N SER A 69 6.24 -17.46 10.03
CA SER A 69 5.51 -17.63 8.76
C SER A 69 4.79 -16.35 8.30
N PHE A 70 4.28 -15.54 9.22
CA PHE A 70 3.71 -14.23 8.87
C PHE A 70 4.79 -13.23 8.42
N LEU A 71 5.95 -13.21 9.07
CA LEU A 71 7.05 -12.32 8.69
C LEU A 71 7.57 -12.65 7.28
N ASP A 72 7.67 -13.93 6.93
CA ASP A 72 8.11 -14.38 5.60
C ASP A 72 7.15 -13.91 4.49
N SER A 73 5.85 -13.78 4.81
CA SER A 73 4.81 -13.33 3.89
C SER A 73 4.42 -11.86 4.05
N TYR A 74 5.09 -11.09 4.91
CA TYR A 74 4.66 -9.74 5.31
C TYR A 74 4.54 -8.79 4.12
N ILE A 75 5.57 -8.73 3.26
CA ILE A 75 5.57 -7.82 2.10
C ILE A 75 4.51 -8.23 1.08
N MET A 76 4.33 -9.52 0.83
CA MET A 76 3.31 -10.00 -0.10
C MET A 76 1.90 -9.77 0.43
N THR A 77 1.69 -9.98 1.72
CA THR A 77 0.44 -9.68 2.42
C THR A 77 0.14 -8.20 2.34
N TRP A 78 1.10 -7.34 2.71
CA TRP A 78 0.94 -5.89 2.62
C TRP A 78 0.63 -5.43 1.19
N LEU A 79 1.36 -5.91 0.19
CA LEU A 79 1.09 -5.60 -1.22
C LEU A 79 -0.28 -6.10 -1.68
N SER A 80 -0.77 -7.22 -1.16
CA SER A 80 -2.08 -7.76 -1.51
C SER A 80 -3.22 -6.84 -1.07
N PHE A 81 -3.10 -6.12 0.03
CA PHE A 81 -4.10 -5.13 0.45
C PHE A 81 -3.80 -3.75 -0.11
N THR A 82 -2.58 -3.29 0.10
CA THR A 82 -2.14 -1.93 -0.19
C THR A 82 -1.95 -1.68 -1.67
N GLY A 83 -1.48 -2.69 -2.42
CA GLY A 83 -1.27 -2.59 -3.86
C GLY A 83 -2.58 -2.35 -4.60
N GLN A 84 -3.66 -3.04 -4.21
CA GLN A 84 -4.98 -2.81 -4.80
C GLN A 84 -5.42 -1.36 -4.67
N ALA A 85 -5.04 -0.69 -3.57
CA ALA A 85 -5.40 0.69 -3.29
C ALA A 85 -4.80 1.71 -4.27
N ILE A 86 -3.75 1.32 -4.97
CA ILE A 86 -3.04 2.11 -5.98
C ILE A 86 -3.01 1.40 -7.34
N GLY A 87 -4.00 0.54 -7.60
CA GLY A 87 -4.19 -0.08 -8.92
C GLY A 87 -3.16 -1.17 -9.26
N ILE A 88 -2.40 -1.64 -8.27
CA ILE A 88 -1.48 -2.77 -8.44
C ILE A 88 -2.26 -4.07 -8.19
N THR A 89 -2.34 -4.90 -9.22
CA THR A 89 -2.83 -6.28 -9.09
C THR A 89 -1.65 -7.22 -8.89
N ILE A 90 -1.63 -7.95 -7.77
CA ILE A 90 -0.65 -9.01 -7.54
C ILE A 90 -1.15 -10.29 -8.21
N PRO A 91 -0.39 -10.89 -9.16
CA PRO A 91 -0.77 -12.15 -9.76
C PRO A 91 -0.86 -13.24 -8.69
N THR A 92 -1.93 -14.04 -8.72
CA THR A 92 -2.17 -15.10 -7.73
C THR A 92 -1.05 -16.14 -7.66
N GLY A 93 -0.31 -16.34 -8.75
CA GLY A 93 0.88 -17.20 -8.79
C GLY A 93 2.07 -16.70 -7.96
N VAL A 94 2.09 -15.42 -7.56
CA VAL A 94 3.13 -14.83 -6.69
C VAL A 94 2.76 -14.98 -5.21
N VAL A 95 1.46 -15.01 -4.89
CA VAL A 95 0.96 -15.22 -3.53
C VAL A 95 1.12 -16.69 -3.08
N ALA A 96 1.13 -17.62 -4.03
CA ALA A 96 1.39 -19.04 -3.80
C ALA A 96 2.90 -19.37 -3.73
N GLY A 97 3.67 -18.55 -3.03
CA GLY A 97 5.05 -18.85 -2.64
C GLY A 97 5.06 -19.97 -1.59
N THR A 98 4.79 -21.20 -2.04
CA THR A 98 5.33 -22.39 -1.41
C THR A 98 6.85 -22.27 -1.48
N ILE A 99 7.45 -21.92 -0.34
CA ILE A 99 8.84 -22.24 0.00
C ILE A 99 8.81 -23.31 1.09
#